data_AF-A0A1B9G2M5-F1
#
_entry.id   AF-A0A1B9G2M5-F1
#
_cell.length_a   1.000
_cell.length_b   1.000
_cell.length_c   1.000
_cell.angle_alpha   90.00
_cell.angle_beta   90.00
_cell.angle_gamma   90.00
#
_symmetry.space_group_name_H-M   'P 1'
#
loop_
_entity.id
_entity.type
_entity.pdbx_description
1 polymer ?
#
loop_
_entity_poly.entity_id
_entity_poly.type
_entity_poly.pdbx_seq_one_letter_code
_entity_poly.pdbx_strand_id
1 'polypeptide(L)' 'MSSAQDEARIQNARETIDSLHDLSQLLQTGLDKNTLSICVGMIEQGANPDTLAAVIKELRREKELLKAQKADQP' A
#
# COMPACT_ATOMS: atom_id res chain seq x y z
N MET A 1 -9.77 -26.14 -19.54
CA MET A 1 -9.33 -26.42 -18.16
C MET A 1 -8.39 -25.35 -17.59
N SER A 2 -7.63 -24.58 -18.41
CA SER A 2 -6.80 -23.46 -17.93
C SER A 2 -7.60 -22.29 -17.34
N SER A 3 -8.69 -21.87 -17.99
CA SER A 3 -9.44 -20.66 -17.60
C SER A 3 -9.99 -20.68 -16.17
N ALA A 4 -10.53 -21.82 -15.73
CA ALA A 4 -11.06 -21.95 -14.38
C ALA A 4 -9.96 -21.87 -13.30
N GLN A 5 -8.75 -22.32 -13.60
CA GLN A 5 -7.61 -22.21 -12.68
C GLN A 5 -7.09 -20.78 -12.61
N ASP A 6 -7.09 -20.06 -13.74
CA ASP A 6 -6.70 -18.65 -13.80
C ASP A 6 -7.69 -17.76 -13.03
N GLU A 7 -9.00 -18.02 -13.17
CA GLU A 7 -10.05 -17.35 -12.40
C GLU A 7 -9.90 -17.58 -10.88
N ALA A 8 -9.64 -18.83 -10.47
CA ALA A 8 -9.42 -19.15 -9.06
C ALA A 8 -8.17 -18.45 -8.50
N ARG A 9 -7.09 -18.35 -9.27
CA ARG A 9 -5.88 -17.60 -8.85
C ARG A 9 -6.16 -16.12 -8.66
N ILE A 10 -6.88 -15.50 -9.60
CA ILE A 10 -7.26 -14.08 -9.50
C ILE A 10 -8.15 -13.84 -8.28
N GLN A 11 -9.09 -14.75 -8.00
CA GLN A 11 -9.97 -14.66 -6.85
C GLN A 11 -9.18 -14.75 -5.54
N ASN A 12 -8.29 -15.74 -5.40
CA ASN A 12 -7.44 -15.90 -4.22
C ASN A 12 -6.54 -14.67 -3.98
N ALA A 13 -5.99 -14.09 -5.05
CA ALA A 13 -5.16 -12.88 -4.95
C ALA A 13 -5.97 -11.68 -4.42
N ARG A 14 -7.22 -11.53 -4.88
CA ARG A 14 -8.12 -10.47 -4.39
C ARG A 14 -8.43 -10.65 -2.91
N GLU A 15 -8.81 -11.86 -2.50
CA GLU A 15 -9.11 -12.19 -1.09
C GLU A 15 -7.90 -11.96 -0.17
N THR A 16 -6.70 -12.25 -0.67
CA THR A 16 -5.45 -11.99 0.06
C THR A 16 -5.26 -10.49 0.28
N ILE A 17 -5.41 -9.67 -0.78
CA ILE A 17 -5.30 -8.20 -0.65
C ILE A 17 -6.40 -7.63 0.25
N ASP A 18 -7.62 -8.15 0.18
CA ASP A 18 -8.72 -7.75 1.07
C ASP A 18 -8.39 -8.03 2.54
N SER A 19 -7.91 -9.24 2.84
CA SER A 19 -7.50 -9.61 4.19
C SER A 19 -6.34 -8.74 4.71
N LEU A 20 -5.35 -8.44 3.85
CA LEU A 20 -4.26 -7.53 4.20
C LEU A 20 -4.75 -6.09 4.41
N HIS A 21 -5.75 -5.65 3.66
CA HIS A 21 -6.32 -4.32 3.82
C HIS A 21 -7.08 -4.19 5.14
N ASP A 22 -7.86 -5.20 5.51
CA ASP A 22 -8.57 -5.24 6.80
C ASP A 22 -7.59 -5.17 7.97
N LEU A 23 -6.50 -5.95 7.91
CA LEU A 23 -5.40 -5.88 8.89
C LEU A 23 -4.78 -4.48 8.94
N SER A 24 -4.55 -3.86 7.78
CA SER A 24 -4.01 -2.52 7.66
C SER A 24 -4.92 -1.45 8.28
N GLN A 25 -6.25 -1.58 8.14
CA GLN A 25 -7.22 -0.70 8.80
C GLN A 25 -7.21 -0.90 10.31
N LEU A 26 -7.16 -2.15 10.77
CA LEU A 26 -7.12 -2.48 12.20
C LEU A 26 -5.88 -1.88 12.87
N LEU A 27 -4.74 -1.93 12.20
CA LEU A 27 -3.47 -1.35 12.66
C LEU A 27 -3.34 0.16 12.38
N GLN A 28 -4.36 0.77 11.78
CA GLN A 28 -4.40 2.20 11.48
C GLN A 28 -3.18 2.70 10.69
N THR A 29 -2.66 1.90 9.75
CA THR A 29 -1.47 2.27 8.96
C THR A 29 -1.75 3.44 8.00
N GLY A 30 -3.04 3.71 7.72
CA GLY A 30 -3.50 4.72 6.78
C GLY A 30 -3.17 4.38 5.32
N LEU A 31 -2.95 3.11 4.98
CA LEU A 31 -2.79 2.66 3.59
C LEU A 31 -4.16 2.30 2.99
N ASP A 32 -4.47 2.93 1.86
CA ASP A 32 -5.59 2.49 1.01
C ASP A 32 -5.23 1.21 0.22
N LYS A 33 -6.24 0.54 -0.33
CA LYS A 33 -6.09 -0.75 -1.02
C LYS A 33 -5.14 -0.67 -2.24
N ASN A 34 -5.09 0.47 -2.93
CA ASN A 34 -4.21 0.65 -4.09
C ASN A 34 -2.75 0.80 -3.62
N THR A 35 -2.50 1.67 -2.65
CA THR A 35 -1.17 1.86 -2.05
C THR A 35 -0.64 0.57 -1.43
N LEU A 36 -1.50 -0.19 -0.74
CA LEU A 36 -1.15 -1.50 -0.19
C LEU A 36 -0.74 -2.50 -1.27
N SER A 37 -1.50 -2.58 -2.37
CA SER A 37 -1.17 -3.45 -3.51
C SER A 37 0.19 -3.10 -4.12
N ILE A 38 0.52 -1.81 -4.23
CA ILE A 38 1.85 -1.36 -4.69
C ILE A 38 2.94 -1.82 -3.72
N CYS A 39 2.73 -1.66 -2.41
CA CYS A 39 3.70 -2.09 -1.40
C CYS A 39 3.96 -3.60 -1.46
N VAL A 40 2.90 -4.41 -1.60
CA VAL A 40 3.02 -5.86 -1.78
C VAL A 40 3.83 -6.18 -3.03
N GLY A 41 3.51 -5.56 -4.18
CA GLY A 41 4.26 -5.78 -5.42
C GLY A 41 5.73 -5.37 -5.34
N MET A 42 6.07 -4.32 -4.58
CA MET A 42 7.46 -3.94 -4.33
C MET A 42 8.18 -4.96 -3.45
N ILE A 43 7.52 -5.47 -2.41
CA ILE A 43 8.07 -6.49 -1.51
C ILE A 43 8.29 -7.81 -2.28
N GLU A 44 7.35 -8.19 -3.15
CA GLU A 44 7.49 -9.36 -4.04
C GLU A 44 8.68 -9.22 -5.01
N GLN A 45 9.05 -7.99 -5.39
CA GLN A 45 10.25 -7.69 -6.19
C GLN A 45 11.54 -7.62 -5.35
N GLY A 46 11.47 -7.87 -4.04
CA GLY A 46 12.62 -7.92 -3.14
C GLY A 46 12.87 -6.64 -2.33
N ALA A 47 11.95 -5.68 -2.33
CA ALA A 47 12.07 -4.53 -1.44
C ALA A 47 11.95 -4.98 0.03
N ASN A 48 12.82 -4.44 0.90
CA ASN A 48 12.73 -4.68 2.33
C ASN A 48 11.51 -3.92 2.92
N PRO A 49 10.61 -4.59 3.68
CA PRO A 49 9.41 -3.96 4.24
C PRO A 49 9.70 -2.81 5.22
N ASP A 50 10.74 -2.92 6.05
CA ASP A 50 11.09 -1.89 7.04
C ASP A 50 11.60 -0.62 6.37
N THR A 51 12.47 -0.77 5.37
CA THR A 51 12.96 0.35 4.54
C THR A 51 11.82 1.00 3.78
N LEU A 52 10.93 0.20 3.17
CA LEU A 52 9.76 0.73 2.46
C LEU A 52 8.85 1.53 3.39
N ALA A 53 8.60 1.04 4.60
CA ALA A 53 7.82 1.75 5.60
C ALA A 53 8.47 3.08 6.01
N ALA A 54 9.80 3.12 6.15
CA ALA A 54 10.53 4.36 6.44
C ALA A 54 10.35 5.39 5.30
N VAL A 55 10.49 4.96 4.05
CA VAL A 55 10.29 5.83 2.87
C VAL A 55 8.86 6.37 2.81
N ILE A 56 7.84 5.53 3.04
CA ILE A 56 6.43 5.97 3.03
C ILE A 56 6.18 7.03 4.12
N LYS A 57 6.74 6.84 5.32
CA LYS A 57 6.61 7.81 6.41
C LYS A 57 7.25 9.15 6.04
N GLU A 58 8.43 9.12 5.42
CA GLU A 58 9.12 10.35 5.02
C GLU A 58 8.37 11.11 3.93
N LEU A 59 7.88 10.41 2.89
CA LEU A 59 7.09 11.04 1.82
C LEU A 59 5.80 11.67 2.35
N ARG A 60 5.15 11.04 3.34
CA ARG A 60 3.97 11.61 4.01
C ARG A 60 4.32 12.86 4.81
N ARG A 61 5.45 12.84 5.53
CA ARG A 61 5.96 14.00 6.28
C ARG A 61 6.24 15.18 5.35
N GLU A 62 6.97 14.95 4.26
CA GLU A 62 7.28 15.98 3.27
C GLU A 62 6.02 16.56 2.63
N LYS A 63 5.03 15.73 2.28
CA LYS A 63 3.74 16.18 1.75
C LYS A 63 3.05 17.17 2.68
N GLU A 64 3.00 16.89 3.98
CA GLU A 64 2.36 17.79 4.95
C GLU A 64 3.15 19.10 5.12
N LEU A 65 4.49 19.05 5.11
CA LEU A 65 5.33 20.25 5.12
C LEU A 65 5.09 21.13 3.89
N LEU A 66 4.98 20.53 2.70
CA LEU A 66 4.69 21.26 1.46
C LEU A 66 3.30 21.91 1.47
N LYS A 67 2.29 21.25 2.06
CA LYS A 67 0.97 21.85 2.23
C LYS A 67 1.01 23.05 3.18
N ALA A 68 1.73 22.94 4.31
CA ALA A 68 1.86 24.02 5.27
C ALA A 68 2.53 25.25 4.65
N GLN A 69 3.60 25.05 3.88
CA GLN A 69 4.28 26.15 3.18
C GLN A 69 3.39 26.86 2.15
N LYS A 70 2.52 26.11 1.45
CA LYS A 70 1.57 26.71 0.50
C LYS A 70 0.42 27.46 1.17
N ALA A 71 0.04 27.08 2.39
CA ALA A 71 -1.01 27.75 3.15
C ALA A 71 -0.56 29.09 3.75
N ASP A 72 0.75 29.28 3.93
CA ASP A 72 1.37 30.51 4.46
C ASP A 72 1.79 31.50 3.35
N GLN A 73 1.47 31.18 2.08
CA GLN A 73 1.69 32.07 0.94
C GLN A 73 0.46 32.99 0.75
N PRO A 74 0.61 34.33 0.85
CA PRO A 74 -0.50 35.28 0.77
C PRO A 74 -1.18 35.34 -0.60
#